data_AF-A0A1J4Y022-F1
#
_entry.id   AF-A0A1J4Y022-F1
#
_cell.length_a   1.000
_cell.length_b   1.000
_cell.length_c   1.000
_cell.angle_alpha   90.00
_cell.angle_beta   90.00
_cell.angle_gamma   90.00
#
_symmetry.space_group_name_H-M   'P 1'
#
loop_
_entity.id
_entity.type
_entity.pdbx_description
1 polymer ?
#
loop_
_entity_poly.entity_id
_entity_poly.type
_entity_poly.pdbx_seq_one_letter_code
_entity_poly.pdbx_strand_id
1 'polypeptide(L)' 'MINEEKITKQVKSIMDNFIRALDKAKGVKEEFGSERECSMRAEIKKSRDPQFRERMFRNAPKKTDDFLVMEKKSW' A
#
# COMPACT_ATOMS: atom_id res chain seq x y z
N MET A 1 -27.00 -6.18 -12.37
CA MET A 1 -27.34 -6.70 -11.02
C MET A 1 -26.16 -7.49 -10.51
N ILE A 2 -25.66 -7.12 -9.32
CA ILE A 2 -24.63 -7.88 -8.62
C ILE A 2 -25.27 -9.17 -8.10
N ASN A 3 -24.64 -10.32 -8.36
CA ASN A 3 -25.13 -11.60 -7.84
C ASN A 3 -24.50 -11.84 -6.46
N GLU A 4 -25.18 -11.34 -5.43
CA GLU A 4 -24.71 -11.34 -4.04
C GLU A 4 -24.46 -12.75 -3.49
N GLU A 5 -25.29 -13.73 -3.87
CA GLU A 5 -25.11 -15.13 -3.47
C GLU A 5 -23.82 -15.73 -4.03
N LYS A 6 -23.52 -15.44 -5.30
CA LYS A 6 -22.28 -15.90 -5.95
C LYS A 6 -21.05 -15.29 -5.28
N ILE A 7 -21.12 -14.00 -4.92
CA ILE A 7 -20.03 -13.31 -4.21
C ILE A 7 -19.84 -13.93 -2.82
N THR A 8 -20.92 -14.13 -2.08
CA THR A 8 -20.86 -14.70 -0.73
C THR A 8 -20.24 -16.10 -0.74
N LYS A 9 -20.60 -16.95 -1.71
CA LYS A 9 -19.99 -18.28 -1.89
C LYS A 9 -18.50 -18.20 -2.21
N GLN A 10 -18.09 -17.28 -3.07
CA GLN A 10 -16.67 -17.08 -3.41
C GLN A 10 -15.86 -16.59 -2.21
N VAL A 11 -16.37 -15.61 -1.46
CA VAL A 11 -15.72 -15.09 -0.25
C VAL A 11 -15.55 -16.21 0.77
N LYS A 12 -16.59 -17.01 1.02
CA LYS A 12 -16.51 -18.14 1.94
C LYS A 12 -15.43 -19.14 1.50
N SER A 13 -15.40 -19.50 0.23
CA SER A 13 -14.39 -20.42 -0.30
C SER A 13 -12.96 -19.87 -0.15
N ILE A 14 -12.75 -18.57 -0.36
CA ILE A 14 -11.44 -17.93 -0.17
C ILE A 14 -11.03 -18.01 1.30
N MET A 15 -11.93 -17.65 2.21
CA MET A 15 -11.66 -17.67 3.65
C MET A 15 -11.37 -19.09 4.15
N ASP A 16 -12.16 -20.08 3.73
CA ASP A 16 -11.96 -21.48 4.11
C ASP A 16 -10.60 -22.00 3.63
N ASN A 17 -10.20 -21.65 2.40
CA ASN A 17 -8.90 -22.03 1.85
C ASN A 17 -7.74 -21.33 2.57
N PHE A 18 -7.91 -20.06 2.92
CA PHE A 18 -6.92 -19.29 3.65
C PHE A 18 -6.70 -19.84 5.06
N ILE A 19 -7.77 -20.13 5.80
CA ILE A 19 -7.68 -20.74 7.14
C ILE A 19 -6.99 -22.10 7.07
N ARG A 20 -7.34 -22.95 6.10
CA ARG A 20 -6.67 -24.24 5.88
C ARG A 20 -5.18 -24.09 5.56
N ALA A 21 -4.79 -23.05 4.83
CA ALA A 21 -3.39 -22.77 4.53
C ALA A 21 -2.64 -22.28 5.77
N LEU A 22 -3.26 -21.42 6.58
CA LEU A 22 -2.69 -20.95 7.86
C LEU A 22 -2.48 -22.09 8.84
N ASP A 23 -3.44 -23.02 8.95
CA ASP A 23 -3.29 -24.20 9.80
C ASP A 23 -2.08 -25.06 9.41
N LYS A 24 -1.78 -25.18 8.11
CA LYS A 24 -0.58 -25.88 7.63
C LYS A 24 0.71 -25.13 7.90
N ALA A 25 0.65 -23.81 8.02
CA ALA A 25 1.79 -22.95 8.34
C ALA A 25 2.04 -22.82 9.86
N LYS A 26 1.17 -23.37 10.71
CA LYS A 26 1.39 -23.40 12.17
C LYS A 26 2.70 -24.10 12.50
N GLY A 27 3.55 -23.42 13.29
CA GLY A 27 4.85 -23.94 13.71
C GLY A 27 5.98 -23.73 12.69
N VAL A 28 5.69 -23.17 11.51
CA VAL A 28 6.74 -22.65 10.62
C VAL A 28 7.28 -21.38 11.26
N LYS A 29 8.58 -21.36 11.54
CA LYS A 29 9.25 -20.15 12.04
C LYS A 29 9.22 -19.11 10.92
N GLU A 30 8.57 -17.99 11.19
CA GLU A 30 8.46 -16.90 10.22
C GLU A 30 9.84 -16.26 10.04
N GLU A 31 10.47 -16.45 8.88
CA GLU A 31 11.68 -15.73 8.48
C GLU A 31 11.29 -14.39 7.85
N PHE A 32 10.48 -13.60 8.56
CA PHE A 32 10.06 -12.29 8.05
C PHE A 32 11.11 -11.24 8.36
N GLY A 33 11.86 -10.88 7.32
CA GLY A 33 12.83 -9.78 7.35
C GLY A 33 14.28 -10.27 7.44
N SER A 34 15.18 -9.49 6.86
CA SER A 34 16.61 -9.58 7.14
C SER A 34 16.87 -8.85 8.47
N GLU A 35 17.54 -9.48 9.43
CA GLU A 35 18.16 -8.72 10.53
C GLU A 35 19.11 -7.70 9.91
N ARG A 36 18.94 -6.42 10.28
CA ARG A 36 19.80 -5.33 9.82
C ARG A 36 20.51 -4.77 11.04
N GLU A 37 21.83 -4.70 10.97
CA GLU A 37 22.65 -4.04 11.99
C GLU A 37 22.29 -2.55 12.12
N CYS A 38 21.89 -1.91 11.01
CA CYS A 38 21.46 -0.52 11.00
C CYS A 38 20.30 -0.31 10.01
N SER A 39 19.25 0.35 10.47
CA SER A 39 18.08 0.75 9.67
C SER A 39 18.18 2.21 9.21
N MET A 40 19.17 2.96 9.70
CA MET A 40 19.33 4.38 9.45
C MET A 40 20.17 4.61 8.20
N ARG A 41 19.70 5.49 7.33
CA ARG A 41 20.48 5.99 6.21
C ARG A 41 21.37 7.13 6.72
N ALA A 42 22.66 7.11 6.36
CA ALA A 42 23.52 8.27 6.57
C ALA A 42 22.94 9.50 5.85
N GLU A 43 22.95 10.65 6.51
CA GLU A 43 22.52 11.90 5.90
C GLU A 43 23.46 12.24 4.73
N ILE A 44 22.89 12.48 3.56
CA ILE A 44 23.63 12.91 2.38
C ILE A 44 23.01 14.22 1.92
N LYS A 45 23.82 15.28 1.84
CA LYS A 45 23.40 16.53 1.19
C LYS A 45 23.28 16.29 -0.31
N LYS A 46 22.05 16.21 -0.80
CA LYS A 46 21.76 16.16 -2.24
C LYS A 46 21.34 17.53 -2.75
N SER A 47 21.74 17.85 -3.98
CA SER A 47 21.22 19.02 -4.69
C SER A 47 19.71 18.90 -4.89
N ARG A 48 19.04 20.05 -4.91
CA ARG A 48 17.61 20.10 -5.24
C ARG A 48 17.44 19.71 -6.70
N ASP A 49 16.53 18.79 -6.96
CA ASP A 49 16.18 18.40 -8.33
C ASP A 49 15.27 19.47 -8.96
N PRO A 50 15.71 20.15 -10.04
CA PRO A 50 14.93 21.21 -10.67
C PRO A 50 13.56 20.75 -11.20
N GLN A 51 13.44 19.48 -11.57
CA GLN A 51 12.22 18.90 -12.16
C GLN A 51 11.32 18.23 -11.12
N PHE A 52 11.69 18.26 -9.83
CA PHE A 52 10.94 17.61 -8.76
C PHE A 52 9.46 18.05 -8.74
N ARG A 53 9.24 19.36 -8.81
CA ARG A 53 7.90 19.96 -8.79
C ARG A 53 7.05 19.44 -9.95
N GLU A 54 7.56 19.52 -11.18
CA GLU A 54 6.84 19.06 -12.36
C GLU A 54 6.44 17.58 -12.26
N ARG A 55 7.36 16.71 -11.82
CA ARG A 55 7.10 15.28 -11.68
C ARG A 55 6.07 14.96 -10.60
N MET A 56 6.08 15.71 -9.50
CA MET A 56 5.12 15.55 -8.39
C MET A 56 3.69 15.82 -8.88
N PHE A 57 3.50 16.88 -9.66
CA PHE A 57 2.16 17.30 -10.12
C PHE A 57 1.68 16.64 -11.41
N ARG A 58 2.56 15.98 -12.17
CA ARG A 58 2.22 15.37 -13.47
C ARG A 58 1.06 14.38 -13.38
N ASN A 59 1.02 13.57 -12.32
CA ASN A 59 0.05 12.50 -12.14
C ASN A 59 -1.06 12.86 -11.13
N ALA A 60 -1.13 14.12 -10.68
CA ALA A 60 -2.13 14.54 -9.72
C ALA A 60 -3.53 14.59 -10.37
N PRO A 61 -4.55 13.91 -9.82
CA PRO A 61 -5.88 13.82 -10.43
C PRO A 61 -6.62 15.16 -10.45
N LYS A 62 -6.40 16.02 -9.44
CA LYS A 62 -6.89 17.40 -9.40
C LYS A 62 -5.78 18.30 -8.87
N LYS A 63 -5.40 19.31 -9.64
CA LYS A 63 -4.38 20.30 -9.28
C LYS A 63 -4.69 21.67 -9.87
N THR A 64 -4.18 22.70 -9.20
CA THR A 64 -4.19 24.09 -9.67
C THR A 64 -2.81 24.66 -9.44
N ASP A 65 -2.11 25.02 -10.50
CA ASP A 65 -0.72 25.49 -10.46
C ASP A 65 0.19 24.54 -9.66
N ASP A 66 0.66 25.00 -8.50
CA ASP A 66 1.52 24.28 -7.57
C ASP A 66 0.77 23.70 -6.36
N PHE A 67 -0.55 23.51 -6.48
CA PHE A 67 -1.42 23.04 -5.40
C PHE A 67 -2.20 21.79 -5.80
N LEU A 68 -2.32 20.85 -4.86
CA LEU A 68 -3.24 19.72 -4.98
C LEU A 68 -4.63 20.15 -4.49
N VAL A 69 -5.66 19.86 -5.28
CA VAL A 69 -7.04 20.18 -4.92
C VAL A 69 -7.67 18.94 -4.30
N MET A 70 -8.05 19.04 -3.03
CA MET A 70 -8.70 17.97 -2.28
C MET A 70 -10.06 18.43 -1.74
N GLU A 71 -10.96 17.48 -1.52
CA GLU A 71 -12.24 17.77 -0.88
C GLU A 71 -12.00 18.17 0.57
N LYS A 72 -12.67 19.25 1.01
CA LYS A 72 -12.70 19.59 2.44
C LYS A 72 -13.63 18.60 3.14
N LYS A 73 -13.08 17.79 4.03
CA LYS A 73 -13.90 17.02 4.97
C LYS A 73 -14.52 18.01 5.96
N SER A 74 -15.85 18.14 5.94
CA SER A 74 -16.58 18.78 7.03
C SER A 74 -16.50 17.83 8.23
N TRP A 75 -15.89 18.29 9.31
CA TRP A 75 -15.91 17.62 10.61
C TRP A 75 -17.11 18.10 11.41
#